data_AF-A0A6B2YYY4-F1
#
_entry.id   AF-A0A6B2YYY4-F1
#
_cell.length_a   1.000
_cell.length_b   1.000
_cell.length_c   1.000
_cell.angle_alpha   90.00
_cell.angle_beta   90.00
_cell.angle_gamma   90.00
#
_symmetry.space_group_name_H-M   'P 1'
#
loop_
_entity.id
_entity.type
_entity.pdbx_description
1 polymer ?
#
loop_
_entity_poly.entity_id
_entity_poly.type
_entity_poly.pdbx_seq_one_letter_code
_entity_poly.pdbx_strand_id
1 'polypeptide(L)'
;MNRAGRQSLPRIFVAGCAVLAVAAGGLWLFLGRGLGGGTSGCEELGRDARVRTALGEAHRPDMTCEELGRAMKRAAVPGSSAGGHTREAAAAMKNILLAVDDDIRRRERLGVDAALRRPLAESLAAYADVNVMLTDPTDSVYVRESLFSRGPWEAEDGFHMAVNDDTLVRVIRAVSVDPAAYAVVRAAQTSWEAGRLAAFPAGSEALRWSVGARALGKLDGVADHVREGLSQEEAREWNAAVVRKLSAGTATRAEAAPAAERIERAWQRALARAPEAERATVVERQCAVMLDAAGFTAATDQCLSNASGTASRALRVLRAV
;
A
#
# COMPACT_ATOMS: atom_id res chain seq x y z
N MET A 1 49.17 -72.68 -0.62
CA MET A 1 47.85 -73.35 -0.62
C MET A 1 46.80 -72.44 0.00
N ASN A 2 45.89 -71.94 -0.85
CA ASN A 2 44.44 -71.76 -0.65
C ASN A 2 43.94 -70.91 0.55
N ARG A 3 43.33 -69.73 0.28
CA ARG A 3 41.88 -69.49 0.01
C ARG A 3 41.01 -69.82 1.24
N ALA A 4 40.00 -69.08 1.65
CA ALA A 4 39.33 -67.86 1.20
C ALA A 4 38.30 -67.50 2.30
N GLY A 5 37.81 -66.26 2.33
CA GLY A 5 36.69 -65.85 3.20
C GLY A 5 36.51 -64.34 3.22
N ARG A 6 36.32 -63.72 2.05
CA ARG A 6 35.05 -63.16 1.53
C ARG A 6 34.56 -61.90 2.26
N GLN A 7 34.67 -60.81 1.50
CA GLN A 7 34.17 -59.46 1.71
C GLN A 7 32.65 -59.39 1.91
N SER A 8 32.19 -58.42 2.70
CA SER A 8 31.13 -57.51 2.26
C SER A 8 31.22 -56.16 2.99
N LEU A 9 31.41 -55.11 2.21
CA LEU A 9 31.32 -53.70 2.60
C LEU A 9 29.84 -53.32 2.74
N PRO A 10 29.42 -52.62 3.80
CA PRO A 10 28.15 -51.92 3.77
C PRO A 10 28.30 -50.63 2.95
N ARG A 11 27.38 -50.50 2.00
CA ARG A 11 27.30 -49.49 0.96
C ARG A 11 27.11 -48.09 1.53
N ILE A 12 27.89 -47.17 0.98
CA ILE A 12 27.66 -45.72 0.99
C ILE A 12 26.27 -45.46 0.41
N PHE A 13 25.36 -44.90 1.21
CA PHE A 13 24.18 -44.21 0.69
C PHE A 13 24.46 -42.71 0.75
N VAL A 14 24.81 -42.16 -0.42
CA VAL A 14 24.64 -40.74 -0.73
C VAL A 14 23.14 -40.50 -0.87
N ALA A 15 22.57 -39.69 0.01
CA ALA A 15 21.30 -39.01 -0.22
C ALA A 15 21.43 -37.59 0.32
N GLY A 16 21.49 -36.64 -0.62
CA GLY A 16 21.70 -35.24 -0.36
C GLY A 16 20.42 -34.46 -0.04
N CYS A 17 20.66 -33.22 0.35
CA CYS A 17 19.84 -32.03 0.13
C CYS A 17 18.38 -32.06 0.61
N ALA A 18 18.14 -31.45 1.78
CA ALA A 18 17.13 -30.40 1.94
C ALA A 18 17.38 -29.61 3.23
N VAL A 19 18.32 -28.67 3.18
CA VAL A 19 18.28 -27.49 4.06
C VAL A 19 17.31 -26.53 3.40
N LEU A 20 16.06 -26.48 3.86
CA LEU A 20 15.09 -25.46 3.47
C LEU A 20 14.33 -24.94 4.69
N ALA A 21 14.86 -23.82 5.19
CA ALA A 21 14.13 -22.64 5.66
C ALA A 21 12.68 -22.86 6.15
N VAL A 22 12.53 -23.22 7.42
CA VAL A 22 11.30 -22.93 8.19
C VAL A 22 11.71 -22.14 9.43
N ALA A 23 12.16 -20.89 9.21
CA ALA A 23 12.48 -19.96 10.28
C ALA A 23 12.41 -18.51 9.79
N ALA A 24 11.26 -18.06 9.27
CA ALA A 24 11.06 -16.63 8.97
C ALA A 24 9.59 -16.16 8.90
N GLY A 25 8.64 -16.93 9.44
CA GLY A 25 7.21 -16.56 9.42
C GLY A 25 6.49 -16.61 10.78
N GLY A 26 7.11 -17.19 11.81
CA GLY A 26 6.45 -17.50 13.08
C GLY A 26 6.52 -16.41 14.16
N LEU A 27 7.42 -15.43 14.03
CA LEU A 27 7.69 -14.50 15.13
C LEU A 27 6.73 -13.30 15.20
N TRP A 28 6.00 -12.98 14.13
CA TRP A 28 5.04 -11.88 14.13
C TRP A 28 3.72 -12.21 14.85
N LEU A 29 3.44 -13.49 15.10
CA LEU A 29 2.21 -13.92 15.80
C LEU A 29 2.28 -13.72 17.33
N PHE A 30 3.46 -13.48 17.90
CA PHE A 30 3.63 -13.41 19.37
C PHE A 30 3.90 -12.01 19.92
N LEU A 31 4.26 -11.02 19.10
CA LEU A 31 4.57 -9.66 19.57
C LEU A 31 3.43 -8.64 19.36
N GLY A 32 2.33 -9.03 18.70
CA GLY A 32 1.11 -8.20 18.61
C GLY A 32 0.27 -8.10 19.89
N ARG A 33 0.83 -8.44 21.06
CA ARG A 33 0.08 -8.53 22.34
C ARG A 33 0.15 -7.28 23.23
N GLY A 34 0.72 -6.18 22.74
CA GLY A 34 0.64 -4.88 23.39
C GLY A 34 -0.23 -3.92 22.57
N LEU A 35 -1.26 -3.33 23.21
CA LEU A 35 -2.11 -2.23 22.72
C LEU A 35 -3.40 -2.61 21.96
N GLY A 36 -4.28 -3.35 22.65
CA GLY A 36 -5.73 -3.16 22.54
C GLY A 36 -6.45 -4.08 21.57
N GLY A 37 -6.71 -5.31 22.01
CA GLY A 37 -7.79 -6.13 21.47
C GLY A 37 -9.14 -5.48 21.81
N GLY A 38 -9.58 -4.57 20.95
CA GLY A 38 -10.95 -4.07 20.94
C GLY A 38 -11.67 -4.74 19.80
N THR A 39 -12.41 -5.80 20.08
CA THR A 39 -13.45 -6.35 19.19
C THR A 39 -14.47 -5.30 18.74
N SER A 40 -14.49 -4.12 19.38
CA SER A 40 -15.41 -3.01 19.10
C SER A 40 -15.25 -2.37 17.71
N GLY A 41 -14.04 -2.31 17.14
CA GLY A 41 -13.83 -1.58 15.87
C GLY A 41 -14.55 -2.20 14.66
N CYS A 42 -14.41 -3.52 14.47
CA CYS A 42 -15.08 -4.20 13.36
C CYS A 42 -16.59 -4.30 13.56
N GLU A 43 -17.03 -4.52 14.79
CA GLU A 43 -18.44 -4.66 15.09
C GLU A 43 -19.18 -3.34 14.83
N GLU A 44 -18.60 -2.22 15.27
CA GLU A 44 -19.12 -0.88 14.96
C GLU A 44 -19.09 -0.61 13.45
N LEU A 45 -17.98 -0.92 12.78
CA LEU A 45 -17.85 -0.74 11.33
C LEU A 45 -18.87 -1.60 10.56
N GLY A 46 -19.10 -2.84 10.98
CA GLY A 46 -20.10 -3.74 10.40
C GLY A 46 -21.54 -3.29 10.63
N ARG A 47 -21.79 -2.46 11.66
CA ARG A 47 -23.09 -1.82 11.94
C ARG A 47 -23.29 -0.50 11.18
N ASP A 48 -22.22 0.12 10.67
CA ASP A 48 -22.30 1.36 9.89
C ASP A 48 -23.22 1.18 8.67
N ALA A 49 -24.14 2.12 8.48
CA ALA A 49 -25.13 2.04 7.40
C ALA A 49 -24.48 2.00 6.01
N ARG A 50 -23.38 2.73 5.81
CA ARG A 50 -22.64 2.76 4.53
C ARG A 50 -21.97 1.44 4.24
N VAL A 51 -21.43 0.76 5.26
CA VAL A 51 -20.83 -0.57 5.11
C VAL A 51 -21.91 -1.59 4.79
N ARG A 52 -23.05 -1.55 5.48
CA ARG A 52 -24.21 -2.40 5.16
C ARG A 52 -24.70 -2.19 3.73
N THR A 53 -24.84 -0.93 3.30
CA THR A 53 -25.19 -0.60 1.91
C THR A 53 -24.15 -1.08 0.91
N ALA A 54 -22.86 -0.93 1.21
CA ALA A 54 -21.77 -1.38 0.33
C ALA A 54 -21.76 -2.91 0.16
N LEU A 55 -22.06 -3.66 1.22
CA LEU A 55 -22.08 -5.12 1.19
C LEU A 55 -23.37 -5.69 0.60
N GLY A 56 -24.49 -4.96 0.70
CA GLY A 56 -25.81 -5.43 0.25
C GLY A 56 -26.17 -6.78 0.85
N GLU A 57 -26.64 -7.70 0.01
CA GLU A 57 -26.99 -9.09 0.39
C GLU A 57 -25.81 -9.90 0.96
N ALA A 58 -24.56 -9.47 0.73
CA ALA A 58 -23.41 -10.14 1.31
C ALA A 58 -23.27 -9.86 2.81
N HIS A 59 -23.91 -8.82 3.36
CA HIS A 59 -23.82 -8.46 4.79
C HIS A 59 -24.48 -9.52 5.68
N ARG A 60 -23.82 -9.84 6.80
CA ARG A 60 -24.38 -10.64 7.89
C ARG A 60 -24.06 -9.97 9.23
N PRO A 61 -24.99 -9.93 10.18
CA PRO A 61 -24.79 -9.23 11.47
C PRO A 61 -23.71 -9.88 12.35
N ASP A 62 -23.38 -11.14 12.12
CA ASP A 62 -22.45 -11.98 12.90
C ASP A 62 -21.09 -12.19 12.22
N MET A 63 -20.73 -11.34 11.24
CA MET A 63 -19.44 -11.44 10.56
C MET A 63 -18.27 -11.23 11.51
N THR A 64 -17.29 -12.14 11.43
CA THR A 64 -15.95 -11.89 11.96
C THR A 64 -15.28 -10.73 11.21
N CYS A 65 -14.29 -10.07 11.83
CA CYS A 65 -13.49 -9.02 11.16
C CYS A 65 -12.91 -9.49 9.82
N GLU A 66 -12.45 -10.74 9.74
CA GLU A 66 -11.91 -11.30 8.52
C GLU A 66 -12.97 -11.46 7.43
N GLU A 67 -14.17 -11.94 7.78
CA GLU A 67 -15.27 -12.04 6.83
C GLU A 67 -15.72 -10.68 6.35
N LEU A 68 -15.82 -9.70 7.26
CA LEU A 68 -16.14 -8.33 6.96
C LEU A 68 -15.11 -7.73 5.99
N GLY A 69 -13.81 -7.85 6.28
CA GLY A 69 -12.74 -7.36 5.43
C GLY A 69 -12.75 -7.98 4.02
N ARG A 70 -12.98 -9.30 3.93
CA ARG A 70 -13.15 -9.98 2.63
C ARG A 70 -14.39 -9.52 1.88
N ALA A 71 -15.51 -9.30 2.57
CA ALA A 71 -16.75 -8.80 1.98
C ALA A 71 -16.59 -7.36 1.47
N MET A 72 -15.98 -6.47 2.27
CA MET A 72 -15.65 -5.10 1.88
C MET A 72 -14.78 -5.05 0.63
N LYS A 73 -13.71 -5.86 0.59
CA LYS A 73 -12.84 -5.94 -0.59
C LYS A 73 -13.59 -6.41 -1.84
N ARG A 74 -14.41 -7.46 -1.72
CA ARG A 74 -15.20 -7.98 -2.85
C ARG A 74 -16.23 -6.98 -3.37
N ALA A 75 -16.85 -6.22 -2.48
CA ALA A 75 -17.79 -5.16 -2.85
C ALA A 75 -17.07 -4.01 -3.58
N ALA A 76 -15.91 -3.58 -3.07
CA ALA A 76 -15.15 -2.49 -3.66
C ALA A 76 -14.42 -2.88 -4.95
N VAL A 77 -13.99 -4.14 -5.11
CA VAL A 77 -13.18 -4.61 -6.24
C VAL A 77 -13.74 -5.96 -6.73
N PRO A 78 -14.86 -5.96 -7.46
CA PRO A 78 -15.44 -7.18 -8.00
C PRO A 78 -14.63 -7.67 -9.22
N GLY A 79 -13.61 -8.49 -8.97
CA GLY A 79 -12.87 -9.18 -10.04
C GLY A 79 -12.04 -8.28 -10.95
N SER A 80 -11.61 -8.82 -12.10
CA SER A 80 -10.76 -8.12 -13.07
C SER A 80 -11.62 -7.30 -14.02
N SER A 81 -11.63 -5.99 -13.83
CA SER A 81 -12.30 -5.07 -14.74
C SER A 81 -11.32 -4.50 -15.75
N ALA A 82 -11.23 -5.15 -16.92
CA ALA A 82 -10.54 -4.59 -18.09
C ALA A 82 -11.15 -3.25 -18.57
N GLY A 83 -12.34 -2.88 -18.07
CA GLY A 83 -13.05 -1.62 -18.38
C GLY A 83 -13.39 -0.75 -17.16
N GLY A 84 -12.53 -0.76 -16.13
CA GLY A 84 -12.71 0.07 -14.93
C GLY A 84 -13.83 -0.37 -13.98
N HIS A 85 -14.04 0.38 -12.90
CA HIS A 85 -14.96 -0.02 -11.83
C HIS A 85 -16.43 0.20 -12.23
N THR A 86 -17.33 -0.66 -11.75
CA THR A 86 -18.78 -0.41 -11.88
C THR A 86 -19.22 0.68 -10.92
N ARG A 87 -20.41 1.26 -11.16
CA ARG A 87 -20.99 2.27 -10.26
C ARG A 87 -21.14 1.75 -8.83
N GLU A 88 -21.56 0.50 -8.68
CA GLU A 88 -21.75 -0.16 -7.39
C GLU A 88 -20.42 -0.35 -6.67
N ALA A 89 -19.37 -0.77 -7.40
CA ALA A 89 -18.03 -0.96 -6.84
C ALA A 89 -17.45 0.37 -6.35
N ALA A 90 -17.51 1.41 -7.18
CA ALA A 90 -17.04 2.75 -6.83
C ALA A 90 -17.82 3.33 -5.63
N ALA A 91 -19.14 3.13 -5.58
CA ALA A 91 -19.97 3.54 -4.45
C ALA A 91 -19.59 2.79 -3.17
N ALA A 92 -19.41 1.46 -3.26
CA ALA A 92 -18.98 0.62 -2.15
C ALA A 92 -17.64 1.09 -1.61
N MET A 93 -16.65 1.34 -2.47
CA MET A 93 -15.34 1.83 -2.07
C MET A 93 -15.42 3.18 -1.35
N LYS A 94 -16.13 4.16 -1.92
CA LYS A 94 -16.33 5.47 -1.27
C LYS A 94 -16.97 5.31 0.11
N ASN A 95 -18.04 4.53 0.20
CA ASN A 95 -18.77 4.27 1.44
C ASN A 95 -17.90 3.60 2.50
N ILE A 96 -17.08 2.63 2.10
CA ILE A 96 -16.11 1.96 2.97
C ILE A 96 -15.08 2.94 3.52
N LEU A 97 -14.47 3.77 2.67
CA LEU A 97 -13.46 4.75 3.10
C LEU A 97 -14.04 5.77 4.09
N LEU A 98 -15.24 6.29 3.80
CA LEU A 98 -15.92 7.23 4.68
C LEU A 98 -16.32 6.59 6.02
N ALA A 99 -16.76 5.33 6.02
CA ALA A 99 -17.10 4.62 7.24
C ALA A 99 -15.88 4.34 8.13
N VAL A 100 -14.75 3.95 7.52
CA VAL A 100 -13.49 3.76 8.24
C VAL A 100 -12.99 5.09 8.81
N ASP A 101 -13.06 6.18 8.05
CA ASP A 101 -12.65 7.51 8.54
C ASP A 101 -13.50 8.01 9.71
N ASP A 102 -14.83 7.85 9.61
CA ASP A 102 -15.72 8.25 10.69
C ASP A 102 -15.53 7.38 11.94
N ASP A 103 -15.23 6.08 11.78
CA ASP A 103 -14.88 5.21 12.89
C ASP A 103 -13.57 5.61 13.57
N ILE A 104 -12.53 5.93 12.78
CA ILE A 104 -11.27 6.49 13.29
C ILE A 104 -11.51 7.76 14.11
N ARG A 105 -12.31 8.69 13.58
CA ARG A 105 -12.60 9.98 14.23
C ARG A 105 -13.45 9.81 15.48
N ARG A 106 -14.48 8.96 15.44
CA ARG A 106 -15.35 8.68 16.60
C ARG A 106 -14.56 8.06 17.76
N ARG A 107 -13.61 7.17 17.45
CA ARG A 107 -12.77 6.49 18.45
C ARG A 107 -11.52 7.27 18.83
N GLU A 108 -11.26 8.41 18.19
CA GLU A 108 -10.02 9.20 18.34
C GLU A 108 -8.76 8.31 18.27
N ARG A 109 -8.80 7.33 17.36
CA ARG A 109 -7.75 6.31 17.25
C ARG A 109 -7.52 5.94 15.81
N LEU A 110 -6.41 6.42 15.29
CA LEU A 110 -5.87 6.00 14.01
C LEU A 110 -5.53 4.51 14.08
N GLY A 111 -6.30 3.68 13.38
CA GLY A 111 -6.08 2.24 13.33
C GLY A 111 -7.38 1.49 13.07
N VAL A 112 -7.25 0.40 12.32
CA VAL A 112 -8.30 -0.60 12.15
C VAL A 112 -7.82 -1.95 12.70
N ASP A 113 -8.77 -2.84 12.92
CA ASP A 113 -8.48 -4.23 13.28
C ASP A 113 -7.51 -4.87 12.29
N ALA A 114 -6.63 -5.74 12.79
CA ALA A 114 -5.58 -6.39 12.00
C ALA A 114 -6.15 -7.13 10.77
N ALA A 115 -7.31 -7.78 10.90
CA ALA A 115 -7.94 -8.52 9.83
C ALA A 115 -8.46 -7.63 8.68
N LEU A 116 -8.67 -6.33 8.93
CA LEU A 116 -9.13 -5.37 7.93
C LEU A 116 -7.98 -4.72 7.14
N ARG A 117 -6.78 -4.64 7.72
CA ARG A 117 -5.66 -3.86 7.17
C ARG A 117 -5.30 -4.27 5.75
N ARG A 118 -5.08 -5.57 5.53
CA ARG A 118 -4.68 -6.08 4.21
C ARG A 118 -5.78 -5.99 3.17
N PRO A 119 -7.04 -6.45 3.41
CA PRO A 119 -8.11 -6.29 2.44
C PRO A 119 -8.34 -4.82 2.02
N LEU A 120 -8.30 -3.89 2.98
CA LEU A 120 -8.45 -2.45 2.69
C LEU A 120 -7.26 -1.90 1.89
N ALA A 121 -6.02 -2.27 2.22
CA ALA A 121 -4.85 -1.87 1.45
C ALA A 121 -4.89 -2.40 0.01
N GLU A 122 -5.33 -3.65 -0.19
CA GLU A 122 -5.50 -4.23 -1.52
C GLU A 122 -6.63 -3.53 -2.31
N SER A 123 -7.72 -3.12 -1.65
CA SER A 123 -8.76 -2.29 -2.27
C SER A 123 -8.25 -0.91 -2.66
N LEU A 124 -7.51 -0.23 -1.78
CA LEU A 124 -6.88 1.07 -2.08
C LEU A 124 -5.94 0.97 -3.29
N ALA A 125 -5.09 -0.05 -3.33
CA ALA A 125 -4.14 -0.29 -4.42
C ALA A 125 -4.81 -0.60 -5.77
N ALA A 126 -6.07 -1.06 -5.77
CA ALA A 126 -6.80 -1.41 -6.98
C ALA A 126 -7.47 -0.21 -7.67
N TYR A 127 -7.57 0.95 -7.01
CA TYR A 127 -8.23 2.14 -7.55
C TYR A 127 -7.21 3.13 -8.12
N ALA A 128 -7.33 3.44 -9.42
CA ALA A 128 -6.56 4.52 -10.04
C ALA A 128 -6.85 5.88 -9.38
N ASP A 129 -8.11 6.11 -9.01
CA ASP A 129 -8.59 7.29 -8.28
C ASP A 129 -7.80 7.59 -7.00
N VAL A 130 -7.43 6.54 -6.25
CA VAL A 130 -6.60 6.69 -5.05
C VAL A 130 -5.25 7.28 -5.40
N ASN A 131 -4.63 6.82 -6.49
CA ASN A 131 -3.35 7.36 -6.94
C ASN A 131 -3.50 8.80 -7.44
N VAL A 132 -4.60 9.14 -8.14
CA VAL A 132 -4.87 10.51 -8.59
C VAL A 132 -5.02 11.45 -7.38
N MET A 133 -5.86 11.11 -6.40
CA MET A 133 -6.08 11.91 -5.20
C MET A 133 -4.80 12.09 -4.38
N LEU A 134 -3.95 11.06 -4.30
CA LEU A 134 -2.65 11.17 -3.64
C LEU A 134 -1.73 12.15 -4.38
N THR A 135 -1.69 12.12 -5.70
CA THR A 135 -0.76 12.93 -6.49
C THR A 135 -1.23 14.38 -6.66
N ASP A 136 -2.52 14.58 -6.91
CA ASP A 136 -3.11 15.90 -7.12
C ASP A 136 -4.39 16.09 -6.28
N PRO A 137 -4.24 16.41 -4.98
CA PRO A 137 -5.40 16.68 -4.12
C PRO A 137 -6.14 17.97 -4.50
N THR A 138 -5.63 18.74 -5.46
CA THR A 138 -6.23 20.00 -5.94
C THR A 138 -6.94 19.84 -7.28
N ASP A 139 -6.96 18.63 -7.85
CA ASP A 139 -7.71 18.36 -9.07
C ASP A 139 -9.19 18.73 -8.85
N SER A 140 -9.68 19.68 -9.65
CA SER A 140 -11.00 20.27 -9.45
C SER A 140 -12.14 19.26 -9.54
N VAL A 141 -11.99 18.19 -10.34
CA VAL A 141 -12.99 17.13 -10.46
C VAL A 141 -13.01 16.34 -9.16
N TYR A 142 -11.85 15.86 -8.70
CA TYR A 142 -11.77 15.09 -7.46
C TYR A 142 -12.17 15.91 -6.23
N VAL A 143 -11.80 17.19 -6.16
CA VAL A 143 -12.25 18.09 -5.09
C VAL A 143 -13.77 18.22 -5.10
N ARG A 144 -14.39 18.43 -6.27
CA ARG A 144 -15.86 18.55 -6.37
C ARG A 144 -16.58 17.24 -6.03
N GLU A 145 -16.09 16.11 -6.53
CA GLU A 145 -16.73 14.81 -6.33
C GLU A 145 -16.39 14.15 -4.98
N SER A 146 -15.42 14.68 -4.24
CA SER A 146 -15.07 14.24 -2.87
C SER A 146 -16.13 14.58 -1.82
N LEU A 147 -17.03 15.52 -2.14
CA LEU A 147 -18.10 15.92 -1.23
C LEU A 147 -18.95 14.71 -0.81
N PHE A 148 -19.36 14.69 0.47
CA PHE A 148 -20.15 13.60 1.04
C PHE A 148 -21.47 13.37 0.30
N SER A 149 -22.09 14.43 -0.22
CA SER A 149 -23.35 14.37 -0.97
C SER A 149 -23.20 13.86 -2.41
N ARG A 150 -21.97 13.68 -2.90
CA ARG A 150 -21.70 13.20 -4.26
C ARG A 150 -21.48 11.70 -4.26
N GLY A 151 -22.13 11.00 -5.18
CA GLY A 151 -21.85 9.58 -5.45
C GLY A 151 -20.66 9.41 -6.40
N PRO A 152 -20.43 8.19 -6.87
CA PRO A 152 -19.56 7.95 -8.03
C PRO A 152 -20.02 8.73 -9.25
N TRP A 153 -19.08 9.06 -10.13
CA TRP A 153 -19.36 9.64 -11.44
C TRP A 153 -18.84 8.75 -12.55
N GLU A 154 -19.45 8.85 -13.72
CA GLU A 154 -19.06 8.11 -14.93
C GLU A 154 -18.05 8.93 -15.74
N ALA A 155 -17.03 8.27 -16.27
CA ALA A 155 -16.12 8.80 -17.27
C ALA A 155 -15.82 7.72 -18.33
N GLU A 156 -14.93 8.04 -19.27
CA GLU A 156 -14.64 7.18 -20.43
C GLU A 156 -14.10 5.79 -20.04
N ASP A 157 -13.38 5.69 -18.92
CA ASP A 157 -12.75 4.46 -18.42
C ASP A 157 -13.53 3.80 -17.27
N GLY A 158 -14.79 4.19 -17.04
CA GLY A 158 -15.69 3.55 -16.09
C GLY A 158 -16.20 4.51 -15.00
N PHE A 159 -16.56 3.96 -13.84
CA PHE A 159 -17.00 4.77 -12.70
C PHE A 159 -15.85 5.06 -11.75
N HIS A 160 -15.80 6.31 -11.31
CA HIS A 160 -14.79 6.83 -10.39
C HIS A 160 -15.39 7.20 -9.04
N MET A 161 -14.53 7.28 -8.05
CA MET A 161 -14.87 7.75 -6.71
C MET A 161 -13.83 8.72 -6.17
N ALA A 162 -14.28 9.59 -5.27
CA ALA A 162 -13.41 10.53 -4.58
C ALA A 162 -13.84 10.66 -3.13
N VAL A 163 -12.84 10.86 -2.27
CA VAL A 163 -12.97 11.24 -0.86
C VAL A 163 -12.02 12.40 -0.58
N ASN A 164 -12.22 13.11 0.53
CA ASN A 164 -11.32 14.19 0.90
C ASN A 164 -9.90 13.67 1.16
N ASP A 165 -8.89 14.50 0.88
CA ASP A 165 -7.48 14.14 1.06
C ASP A 165 -7.18 13.66 2.49
N ASP A 166 -7.70 14.39 3.47
CA ASP A 166 -7.59 14.06 4.89
C ASP A 166 -8.16 12.67 5.24
N THR A 167 -9.32 12.33 4.67
CA THR A 167 -9.93 11.00 4.82
C THR A 167 -9.01 9.93 4.24
N LEU A 168 -8.48 10.16 3.04
CA LEU A 168 -7.59 9.20 2.39
C LEU A 168 -6.30 8.98 3.20
N VAL A 169 -5.66 10.05 3.68
CA VAL A 169 -4.44 9.97 4.50
C VAL A 169 -4.69 9.22 5.81
N ARG A 170 -5.81 9.49 6.51
CA ARG A 170 -6.15 8.77 7.76
C ARG A 170 -6.42 7.30 7.54
N VAL A 171 -7.17 6.94 6.48
CA VAL A 171 -7.44 5.53 6.14
C VAL A 171 -6.16 4.79 5.75
N ILE A 172 -5.31 5.39 4.92
CA ILE A 172 -4.00 4.81 4.56
C ILE A 172 -3.15 4.60 5.81
N ARG A 173 -3.08 5.59 6.71
CA ARG A 173 -2.39 5.43 8.00
C ARG A 173 -2.96 4.25 8.79
N ALA A 174 -4.28 4.17 8.92
CA ALA A 174 -4.92 3.16 9.74
C ALA A 174 -4.56 1.72 9.31
N VAL A 175 -4.41 1.47 8.00
CA VAL A 175 -3.95 0.17 7.49
C VAL A 175 -2.43 -0.01 7.58
N SER A 176 -1.66 1.08 7.51
CA SER A 176 -0.18 1.09 7.45
C SER A 176 0.52 0.71 8.75
N VAL A 177 -0.23 0.52 9.85
CA VAL A 177 0.29 -0.14 11.05
C VAL A 177 0.84 -1.53 10.72
N ASP A 178 0.25 -2.21 9.73
CA ASP A 178 0.83 -3.40 9.11
C ASP A 178 1.82 -2.98 7.99
N PRO A 179 3.13 -3.29 8.11
CA PRO A 179 4.12 -2.93 7.08
C PRO A 179 3.83 -3.57 5.72
N ALA A 180 3.20 -4.75 5.67
CA ALA A 180 2.83 -5.38 4.41
C ALA A 180 1.69 -4.63 3.72
N ALA A 181 0.72 -4.12 4.48
CA ALA A 181 -0.37 -3.30 3.96
C ALA A 181 0.14 -1.95 3.44
N TYR A 182 1.05 -1.29 4.17
CA TYR A 182 1.73 -0.08 3.67
C TYR A 182 2.47 -0.34 2.36
N ALA A 183 3.23 -1.44 2.28
CA ALA A 183 3.98 -1.79 1.08
C ALA A 183 3.08 -2.03 -0.14
N VAL A 184 1.86 -2.56 0.03
CA VAL A 184 0.88 -2.73 -1.05
C VAL A 184 0.45 -1.39 -1.62
N VAL A 185 0.08 -0.42 -0.77
CA VAL A 185 -0.33 0.92 -1.21
C VAL A 185 0.86 1.66 -1.83
N ARG A 186 2.04 1.59 -1.21
CA ARG A 186 3.27 2.21 -1.72
C ARG A 186 3.65 1.65 -3.09
N ALA A 187 3.59 0.34 -3.29
CA ALA A 187 3.89 -0.29 -4.58
C ALA A 187 2.90 0.14 -5.68
N ALA A 188 1.60 0.21 -5.39
CA ALA A 188 0.60 0.68 -6.35
C ALA A 188 0.89 2.12 -6.79
N GLN A 189 1.20 3.01 -5.85
CA GLN A 189 1.58 4.39 -6.16
C GLN A 189 2.89 4.43 -6.96
N THR A 190 3.90 3.62 -6.62
CA THR A 190 5.15 3.52 -7.37
C THR A 190 4.89 3.20 -8.84
N SER A 191 4.10 2.16 -9.12
CA SER A 191 3.82 1.75 -10.49
C SER A 191 3.01 2.80 -11.24
N TRP A 192 2.06 3.46 -10.57
CA TRP A 192 1.31 4.59 -11.14
C TRP A 192 2.25 5.73 -11.56
N GLU A 193 3.14 6.17 -10.67
CA GLU A 193 4.08 7.26 -10.97
C GLU A 193 5.11 6.86 -12.02
N ALA A 194 5.57 5.61 -12.04
CA ALA A 194 6.44 5.12 -13.10
C ALA A 194 5.74 5.17 -14.47
N GLY A 195 4.45 4.79 -14.53
CA GLY A 195 3.61 4.89 -15.72
C GLY A 195 3.46 6.34 -16.20
N ARG A 196 3.18 7.27 -15.28
CA ARG A 196 3.08 8.70 -15.60
C ARG A 196 4.40 9.26 -16.12
N LEU A 197 5.51 8.99 -15.44
CA LEU A 197 6.85 9.42 -15.88
C LEU A 197 7.19 8.89 -17.27
N ALA A 198 6.86 7.63 -17.56
CA ALA A 198 7.10 7.00 -18.85
C ALA A 198 6.26 7.61 -19.99
N ALA A 199 5.10 8.18 -19.68
CA ALA A 199 4.23 8.82 -20.67
C ALA A 199 4.68 10.24 -21.07
N PHE A 200 5.62 10.85 -20.32
CA PHE A 200 6.12 12.18 -20.67
C PHE A 200 7.22 12.12 -21.73
N PRO A 201 7.16 12.98 -22.77
CA PRO A 201 8.28 13.18 -23.67
C PRO A 201 9.51 13.70 -22.93
N ALA A 202 10.70 13.30 -23.38
CA ALA A 202 11.95 13.83 -22.87
C ALA A 202 12.00 15.37 -23.01
N GLY A 203 12.39 16.08 -21.95
CA GLY A 203 12.47 17.55 -21.94
C GLY A 203 11.14 18.28 -21.68
N SER A 204 10.05 17.59 -21.33
CA SER A 204 8.78 18.22 -21.01
C SER A 204 8.86 19.12 -19.77
N GLU A 205 8.50 20.40 -19.90
CA GLU A 205 8.38 21.33 -18.77
C GLU A 205 7.26 20.93 -17.79
N ALA A 206 6.33 20.04 -18.18
CA ALA A 206 5.28 19.51 -17.30
C ALA A 206 5.85 18.79 -16.06
N LEU A 207 7.09 18.31 -16.14
CA LEU A 207 7.81 17.69 -15.01
C LEU A 207 8.17 18.70 -13.92
N ARG A 208 8.20 20.01 -14.22
CA ARG A 208 8.35 21.07 -13.20
C ARG A 208 7.24 21.02 -12.14
N TRP A 209 6.11 20.41 -12.47
CA TRP A 209 4.96 20.25 -11.57
C TRP A 209 5.04 18.98 -10.69
N SER A 210 6.15 18.23 -10.76
CA SER A 210 6.55 17.11 -9.87
C SER A 210 5.42 16.15 -9.50
N VAL A 211 4.85 15.59 -10.56
CA VAL A 211 4.06 14.36 -10.58
C VAL A 211 4.76 13.28 -9.73
N GLY A 212 4.08 12.84 -8.67
CA GLY A 212 4.52 11.78 -7.76
C GLY A 212 5.20 12.22 -6.47
N ALA A 213 5.83 13.40 -6.42
CA ALA A 213 6.49 13.89 -5.20
C ALA A 213 5.49 14.04 -4.04
N ARG A 214 4.31 14.59 -4.32
CA ARG A 214 3.24 14.77 -3.32
C ARG A 214 2.74 13.43 -2.78
N ALA A 215 2.40 12.50 -3.68
CA ALA A 215 1.89 11.19 -3.29
C ALA A 215 2.90 10.41 -2.45
N LEU A 216 4.15 10.34 -2.91
CA LEU A 216 5.22 9.66 -2.18
C LEU A 216 5.50 10.34 -0.83
N GLY A 217 5.51 11.67 -0.81
CA GLY A 217 5.62 12.45 0.43
C GLY A 217 4.47 12.18 1.42
N LYS A 218 3.21 12.09 0.97
CA LYS A 218 2.09 11.71 1.85
C LYS A 218 2.33 10.34 2.49
N LEU A 219 2.77 9.37 1.70
CA LEU A 219 3.08 8.03 2.18
C LEU A 219 4.28 8.03 3.13
N ASP A 220 5.30 8.86 2.89
CA ASP A 220 6.42 9.06 3.82
C ASP A 220 5.92 9.64 5.16
N GLY A 221 5.05 10.65 5.14
CA GLY A 221 4.45 11.20 6.36
C GLY A 221 3.56 10.20 7.11
N VAL A 222 2.88 9.29 6.40
CA VAL A 222 2.18 8.15 7.02
C VAL A 222 3.17 7.21 7.70
N ALA A 223 4.27 6.84 7.02
CA ALA A 223 5.30 5.97 7.58
C ALA A 223 5.96 6.60 8.82
N ASP A 224 6.29 7.90 8.77
CA ASP A 224 6.79 8.67 9.91
C ASP A 224 5.85 8.57 11.10
N HIS A 225 4.56 8.84 10.89
CA HIS A 225 3.59 8.82 11.96
C HIS A 225 3.34 7.42 12.54
N VAL A 226 3.43 6.36 11.72
CA VAL A 226 3.40 4.98 12.23
C VAL A 226 4.61 4.73 13.14
N ARG A 227 5.80 5.17 12.72
CA ARG A 227 7.06 4.97 13.46
C ARG A 227 7.12 5.78 14.76
N GLU A 228 6.45 6.93 14.87
CA GLU A 228 6.35 7.73 16.10
C GLU A 228 5.80 6.93 17.29
N GLY A 229 4.92 5.96 17.04
CA GLY A 229 4.30 5.12 18.06
C GLY A 229 5.09 3.86 18.41
N LEU A 230 6.25 3.64 17.79
CA LEU A 230 7.05 2.42 17.92
C LEU A 230 8.35 2.69 18.69
N SER A 231 8.86 1.67 19.38
CA SER A 231 10.26 1.67 19.84
C SER A 231 11.22 1.69 18.65
N GLN A 232 12.49 2.02 18.90
CA GLN A 232 13.50 2.02 17.84
C GLN A 232 13.69 0.66 17.17
N GLU A 233 13.56 -0.43 17.92
CA GLU A 233 13.68 -1.80 17.40
C GLU A 233 12.47 -2.14 16.53
N GLU A 234 11.25 -1.90 17.01
CA GLU A 234 10.02 -2.11 16.25
C GLU A 234 9.98 -1.26 14.97
N ALA A 235 10.45 -0.01 15.02
CA ALA A 235 10.55 0.85 13.84
C ALA A 235 11.55 0.29 12.80
N ARG A 236 12.68 -0.28 13.25
CA ARG A 236 13.64 -0.97 12.35
C ARG A 236 13.03 -2.21 11.73
N GLU A 237 12.32 -3.03 12.51
CA GLU A 237 11.64 -4.22 12.01
C GLU A 237 10.54 -3.88 11.00
N TRP A 238 9.75 -2.85 11.28
CA TRP A 238 8.72 -2.33 10.38
C TRP A 238 9.35 -1.88 9.05
N ASN A 239 10.41 -1.07 9.11
CA ASN A 239 11.14 -0.63 7.92
C ASN A 239 11.70 -1.82 7.12
N ALA A 240 12.31 -2.79 7.80
CA ALA A 240 12.85 -3.98 7.15
C ALA A 240 11.74 -4.80 6.46
N ALA A 241 10.56 -4.92 7.08
CA ALA A 241 9.41 -5.60 6.49
C ALA A 241 8.88 -4.90 5.24
N VAL A 242 8.76 -3.56 5.29
CA VAL A 242 8.39 -2.74 4.12
C VAL A 242 9.40 -2.94 2.99
N VAL A 243 10.69 -2.79 3.27
CA VAL A 243 11.73 -2.90 2.24
C VAL A 243 11.75 -4.29 1.62
N ARG A 244 11.66 -5.36 2.42
CA ARG A 244 11.58 -6.74 1.89
C ARG A 244 10.43 -6.89 0.89
N LYS A 245 9.28 -6.28 1.16
CA LYS A 245 8.12 -6.34 0.26
C LYS A 245 8.32 -5.50 -1.00
N LEU A 246 8.80 -4.27 -0.86
CA LEU A 246 9.02 -3.36 -1.99
C LEU A 246 10.17 -3.83 -2.91
N SER A 247 11.19 -4.49 -2.38
CA SER A 247 12.31 -5.02 -3.16
C SER A 247 12.03 -6.37 -3.83
N ALA A 248 10.99 -7.10 -3.40
CA ALA A 248 10.71 -8.46 -3.91
C ALA A 248 10.20 -8.51 -5.36
N GLY A 249 10.02 -7.35 -6.02
CA GLY A 249 9.44 -7.24 -7.34
C GLY A 249 7.94 -7.56 -7.29
N THR A 250 7.10 -6.57 -7.51
CA THR A 250 5.68 -6.81 -7.75
C THR A 250 5.52 -7.46 -9.12
N ALA A 251 4.96 -8.66 -9.14
CA ALA A 251 4.67 -9.39 -10.37
C ALA A 251 3.78 -8.54 -11.30
N THR A 252 4.38 -8.10 -12.40
CA THR A 252 3.78 -7.87 -13.73
C THR A 252 2.30 -7.48 -13.75
N ARG A 253 2.02 -6.19 -13.87
CA ARG A 253 0.82 -5.75 -14.61
C ARG A 253 1.08 -6.06 -16.08
N ALA A 254 0.17 -6.77 -16.74
CA ALA A 254 0.33 -7.28 -18.11
C ALA A 254 0.48 -6.19 -19.20
N GLU A 255 0.45 -4.90 -18.83
CA GLU A 255 0.38 -3.77 -19.77
C GLU A 255 1.31 -2.60 -19.38
N ALA A 256 2.28 -2.80 -18.48
CA ALA A 256 3.23 -1.73 -18.20
C ALA A 256 4.06 -1.44 -19.46
N ALA A 257 4.03 -0.19 -19.93
CA ALA A 257 4.91 0.24 -21.03
C ALA A 257 6.37 -0.08 -20.66
N PRO A 258 7.22 -0.55 -21.61
CA PRO A 258 8.59 -0.94 -21.30
C PRO A 258 9.41 0.14 -20.57
N ALA A 259 9.07 1.42 -20.75
CA ALA A 259 9.70 2.53 -20.03
C ALA A 259 9.29 2.61 -18.55
N ALA A 260 8.01 2.41 -18.23
CA ALA A 260 7.52 2.43 -16.85
C ALA A 260 8.15 1.30 -16.02
N GLU A 261 8.22 0.11 -16.60
CA GLU A 261 8.86 -1.04 -15.96
C GLU A 261 10.36 -0.79 -15.71
N ARG A 262 11.07 -0.13 -16.64
CA ARG A 262 12.48 0.24 -16.43
C ARG A 262 12.65 1.20 -15.26
N ILE A 263 11.78 2.21 -15.14
CA ILE A 263 11.81 3.20 -14.05
C ILE A 263 11.55 2.51 -12.70
N GLU A 264 10.49 1.70 -12.60
CA GLU A 264 10.16 0.97 -11.39
C GLU A 264 11.30 0.02 -10.97
N ARG A 265 11.83 -0.77 -11.90
CA ARG A 265 12.94 -1.70 -11.64
C ARG A 265 14.23 -0.96 -11.24
N ALA A 266 14.45 0.25 -11.74
CA ALA A 266 15.61 1.05 -11.34
C ALA A 266 15.53 1.42 -9.85
N TRP A 267 14.36 1.88 -9.39
CA TRP A 267 14.13 2.15 -7.98
C TRP A 267 14.21 0.88 -7.11
N GLN A 268 13.59 -0.23 -7.51
CA GLN A 268 13.67 -1.50 -6.78
C GLN A 268 15.12 -1.98 -6.63
N ARG A 269 15.94 -1.84 -7.69
CA ARG A 269 17.37 -2.17 -7.63
C ARG A 269 18.15 -1.25 -6.68
N ALA A 270 17.86 0.05 -6.68
CA ALA A 270 18.47 0.98 -5.74
C ALA A 270 18.15 0.57 -4.30
N LEU A 271 16.89 0.24 -4.03
CA LEU A 271 16.44 -0.21 -2.71
C LEU A 271 17.08 -1.54 -2.28
N ALA A 272 17.17 -2.51 -3.18
CA ALA A 272 17.75 -3.83 -2.89
C ALA A 272 19.27 -3.77 -2.63
N ARG A 273 19.98 -2.83 -3.27
CA ARG A 273 21.43 -2.65 -3.13
C ARG A 273 21.82 -1.74 -1.97
N ALA A 274 20.89 -0.97 -1.42
CA ALA A 274 21.16 -0.04 -0.34
C ALA A 274 21.61 -0.80 0.94
N PRO A 275 22.67 -0.31 1.62
CA PRO A 275 23.00 -0.74 2.98
C PRO A 275 21.78 -0.63 3.90
N GLU A 276 21.66 -1.52 4.89
CA GLU A 276 20.48 -1.56 5.75
C GLU A 276 20.16 -0.20 6.40
N ALA A 277 21.20 0.50 6.86
CA ALA A 277 21.09 1.83 7.46
C ALA A 277 20.56 2.92 6.49
N GLU A 278 20.64 2.71 5.18
CA GLU A 278 20.24 3.69 4.16
C GLU A 278 18.89 3.35 3.50
N ARG A 279 18.33 2.15 3.74
CA ARG A 279 17.13 1.68 3.04
C ARG A 279 15.91 2.58 3.25
N ALA A 280 15.70 3.09 4.47
CA ALA A 280 14.60 4.02 4.76
C ALA A 280 14.75 5.31 3.94
N THR A 281 15.97 5.87 3.90
CA THR A 281 16.31 7.03 3.08
C THR A 281 16.07 6.77 1.59
N VAL A 282 16.34 5.57 1.08
CA VAL A 282 16.06 5.24 -0.33
C VAL A 282 14.56 5.14 -0.62
N VAL A 283 13.74 4.72 0.34
CA VAL A 283 12.27 4.78 0.22
C VAL A 283 11.81 6.24 0.13
N GLU A 284 12.26 7.10 1.04
CA GLU A 284 11.89 8.53 1.10
C GLU A 284 12.40 9.31 -0.13
N ARG A 285 13.56 8.93 -0.67
CA ARG A 285 14.13 9.52 -1.89
C ARG A 285 13.66 8.87 -3.18
N GLN A 286 12.64 8.01 -3.12
CA GLN A 286 12.13 7.27 -4.28
C GLN A 286 11.86 8.17 -5.49
N CYS A 287 11.27 9.34 -5.27
CA CYS A 287 10.90 10.24 -6.35
C CYS A 287 12.13 10.73 -7.15
N ALA A 288 13.26 10.97 -6.47
CA ALA A 288 14.53 11.33 -7.09
C ALA A 288 15.10 10.18 -7.94
N VAL A 289 15.07 8.96 -7.41
CA VAL A 289 15.57 7.77 -8.11
C VAL A 289 14.75 7.49 -9.37
N MET A 290 13.43 7.66 -9.30
CA MET A 290 12.55 7.46 -10.45
C MET A 290 12.75 8.54 -11.51
N LEU A 291 12.96 9.80 -11.11
CA LEU A 291 13.27 10.90 -12.04
C LEU A 291 14.62 10.67 -12.74
N ASP A 292 15.66 10.25 -12.02
CA ASP A 292 16.95 9.91 -12.60
C ASP A 292 16.82 8.78 -13.63
N ALA A 293 16.10 7.70 -13.28
CA ALA A 293 15.84 6.58 -14.19
C ALA A 293 15.02 6.98 -15.44
N ALA A 294 14.23 8.04 -15.35
CA ALA A 294 13.47 8.61 -16.45
C ALA A 294 14.26 9.68 -17.25
N GLY A 295 15.49 10.03 -16.82
CA GLY A 295 16.33 11.04 -17.48
C GLY A 295 16.03 12.49 -17.08
N PHE A 296 15.38 12.71 -15.94
CA PHE A 296 14.88 14.01 -15.47
C PHE A 296 15.59 14.53 -14.22
N THR A 297 16.92 14.42 -14.19
CA THR A 297 17.75 14.74 -13.01
C THR A 297 17.61 16.19 -12.53
N ALA A 298 17.38 17.15 -13.43
CA ALA A 298 17.19 18.56 -13.10
C ALA A 298 15.97 18.84 -12.19
N ALA A 299 15.02 17.92 -12.07
CA ALA A 299 13.84 18.05 -11.23
C ALA A 299 14.00 17.44 -9.82
N THR A 300 15.17 16.86 -9.52
CA THR A 300 15.40 16.07 -8.29
C THR A 300 15.21 16.88 -7.01
N ASP A 301 15.84 18.06 -6.89
CA ASP A 301 15.78 18.87 -5.66
C ASP A 301 14.36 19.36 -5.39
N GLN A 302 13.67 19.79 -6.45
CA GLN A 302 12.26 20.19 -6.37
C GLN A 302 11.37 19.03 -5.93
N CYS A 303 11.63 17.82 -6.43
CA CYS A 303 10.91 16.62 -6.05
C CYS A 303 11.06 16.31 -4.55
N LEU A 304 12.30 16.31 -4.05
CA LEU A 304 12.60 16.04 -2.64
C LEU A 304 11.99 17.10 -1.72
N SER A 305 12.08 18.38 -2.10
CA SER A 305 11.46 19.49 -1.35
C SER A 305 9.94 19.33 -1.27
N ASN A 306 9.29 19.00 -2.40
CA ASN A 306 7.84 18.78 -2.45
C ASN A 306 7.41 17.53 -1.66
N ALA A 307 8.16 16.44 -1.73
CA ALA A 307 7.90 15.23 -0.95
C ALA A 307 7.97 15.53 0.55
N SER A 308 9.06 16.15 1.02
CA SER A 308 9.25 16.53 2.43
C SER A 308 8.17 17.49 2.93
N GLY A 309 7.82 18.52 2.14
CA GLY A 309 6.77 19.45 2.49
C GLY A 309 5.38 18.81 2.54
N THR A 310 5.15 17.75 1.77
CA THR A 310 3.89 17.00 1.78
C THR A 310 3.84 15.96 2.90
N ALA A 311 4.96 15.30 3.22
CA ALA A 311 5.10 14.45 4.40
C ALA A 311 4.76 15.21 5.68
N SER A 312 5.31 16.42 5.82
CA SER A 312 5.02 17.32 6.94
C SER A 312 3.54 17.70 7.03
N ARG A 313 2.83 17.84 5.89
CA ARG A 313 1.39 18.11 5.86
C ARG A 313 0.58 16.90 6.33
N ALA A 314 0.89 15.71 5.79
CA ALA A 314 0.25 14.47 6.19
C ALA A 314 0.42 14.22 7.69
N LEU A 315 1.62 14.43 8.24
CA LEU A 315 1.88 14.35 9.68
C LEU A 315 0.97 15.27 10.51
N ARG A 316 0.74 16.52 10.07
CA ARG A 316 -0.16 17.44 10.78
C ARG A 316 -1.61 16.95 10.78
N VAL A 317 -2.08 16.42 9.65
CA VAL A 317 -3.44 15.83 9.56
C VAL A 317 -3.56 14.66 10.52
N LEU A 318 -2.55 13.79 10.58
CA LEU A 318 -2.57 12.59 11.42
C LEU A 318 -2.47 12.92 12.91
N ARG A 319 -1.67 13.91 13.29
CA ARG A 319 -1.56 14.35 14.70
C ARG A 319 -2.78 15.13 15.22
N ALA A 320 -3.74 15.45 14.34
CA ALA A 320 -4.97 16.15 14.70
C ALA A 320 -6.14 15.22 15.06
N VAL A 321 -5.94 13.89 14.99
CA VAL A 321 -6.87 12.86 15.47
C VAL A 321 -6.48 12.44 16.87
#